data_AF-A0A172U543-F1
#
_entry.id   AF-A0A172U543-F1
#
_cell.length_a   1.000
_cell.length_b   1.000
_cell.length_c   1.000
_cell.angle_alpha   90.00
_cell.angle_beta   90.00
_cell.angle_gamma   90.00
#
_symmetry.space_group_name_H-M   'P 1'
#
loop_
_entity.id
_entity.type
_entity.pdbx_description
1 polymer ?
#
loop_
_entity_poly.entity_id
_entity_poly.type
_entity_poly.pdbx_seq_one_letter_code
_entity_poly.pdbx_strand_id
1 'polypeptide(L)'
;MHKNLKITKTEMCQAVSVKQTVVAAALALEKIDLESIGLSASDTKTVAQAAKILCKINAEATAVIDQANKQFHGRDENLINLASSRFFYIDRLLEEHKSNQYWVRKSFADRTEELKKQRFSQNEINAILDDPTPEIEALQKKIDALVNEKSKIEKFLGDAPMFDPGLLAGTSLSPQINMSEVG
;
A
#
# COMPACT_ATOMS: atom_id res chain seq x y z
N MET A 1 20.84 16.93 -15.60
CA MET A 1 20.95 15.69 -14.80
C MET A 1 19.67 15.55 -13.97
N HIS A 2 18.67 14.83 -14.46
CA HIS A 2 17.53 14.48 -13.61
C HIS A 2 18.00 13.35 -12.69
N LYS A 3 18.10 13.65 -11.38
CA LYS A 3 18.11 12.60 -10.36
C LYS A 3 16.92 11.68 -10.65
N ASN A 4 17.11 10.37 -10.60
CA ASN A 4 16.03 9.39 -10.56
C ASN A 4 15.19 9.65 -9.28
N LEU A 5 14.31 10.65 -9.35
CA LEU A 5 13.37 10.95 -8.29
C LEU A 5 12.29 9.88 -8.32
N LYS A 6 12.12 9.18 -7.19
CA LYS A 6 11.00 8.27 -6.94
C LYS A 6 9.73 9.12 -6.81
N ILE A 7 8.75 8.92 -7.70
CA ILE A 7 7.50 9.69 -7.68
C ILE A 7 6.50 8.90 -6.84
N THR A 8 6.08 9.51 -5.75
CA THR A 8 5.05 8.97 -4.87
C THR A 8 3.67 9.05 -5.54
N LYS A 9 2.73 8.24 -5.04
CA LYS A 9 1.32 8.32 -5.43
C LYS A 9 0.74 9.73 -5.28
N THR A 10 1.06 10.41 -4.19
CA THR A 10 0.57 11.77 -3.92
C THR A 10 1.08 12.77 -4.94
N GLU A 11 2.36 12.73 -5.29
CA GLU A 11 2.95 13.61 -6.32
C GLU A 11 2.33 13.34 -7.69
N MET A 12 2.11 12.08 -8.06
CA MET A 12 1.42 11.72 -9.30
C MET A 12 -0.01 12.29 -9.33
N CYS A 13 -0.80 12.10 -8.26
CA CYS A 13 -2.16 12.62 -8.19
C CYS A 13 -2.21 14.16 -8.26
N GLN A 14 -1.28 14.83 -7.58
CA GLN A 14 -1.15 16.29 -7.64
C GLN A 14 -0.80 16.76 -9.06
N ALA A 15 0.16 16.11 -9.71
CA ALA A 15 0.55 16.46 -11.09
C ALA A 15 -0.61 16.25 -12.08
N VAL A 16 -1.38 15.17 -11.94
CA VAL A 16 -2.59 14.94 -12.76
C VAL A 16 -3.63 16.04 -12.54
N SER A 17 -3.91 16.40 -11.28
CA SER A 17 -4.86 17.47 -10.95
C SER A 17 -4.41 18.82 -11.52
N VAL A 18 -3.14 19.19 -11.32
CA VAL A 18 -2.55 20.42 -11.88
C VAL A 18 -2.67 20.43 -13.39
N LYS A 19 -2.31 19.33 -14.06
CA LYS A 19 -2.42 19.22 -15.53
C LYS A 19 -3.86 19.42 -15.99
N GLN A 20 -4.84 18.77 -15.36
CA GLN A 20 -6.25 18.92 -15.71
C GLN A 20 -6.74 20.37 -15.54
N THR A 21 -6.31 21.06 -14.48
CA THR A 21 -6.70 22.46 -14.23
C THR A 21 -6.02 23.44 -15.21
N VAL A 22 -4.74 23.22 -15.51
CA VAL A 22 -3.93 24.21 -16.24
C VAL A 22 -3.96 24.00 -17.75
N VAL A 23 -4.15 22.78 -18.26
CA VAL A 23 -4.00 22.50 -19.69
C VAL A 23 -5.00 23.28 -20.54
N ALA A 24 -6.24 23.42 -20.08
CA ALA A 24 -7.27 24.16 -20.80
C ALA A 24 -6.94 25.66 -20.87
N ALA A 25 -6.48 26.25 -19.77
CA ALA A 25 -6.09 27.65 -19.72
C ALA A 25 -4.81 27.92 -20.54
N ALA A 26 -3.82 27.03 -20.46
CA ALA A 26 -2.59 27.13 -21.26
C ALA A 26 -2.89 27.07 -22.76
N LEU A 27 -3.68 26.08 -23.21
CA LEU A 27 -4.07 25.91 -24.60
C LEU A 27 -4.96 27.05 -25.11
N ALA A 28 -5.83 27.59 -24.24
CA ALA A 28 -6.65 28.73 -24.60
C ALA A 28 -5.79 29.97 -24.83
N LEU A 29 -4.90 30.30 -23.90
CA LEU A 29 -4.03 31.47 -23.98
C LEU A 29 -3.00 31.40 -25.12
N GLU A 30 -2.53 30.21 -25.48
CA GLU A 30 -1.63 30.01 -26.61
C GLU A 30 -2.31 30.26 -27.97
N LYS A 31 -3.64 30.08 -28.05
CA LYS A 31 -4.45 30.29 -29.26
C LYS A 31 -4.92 31.73 -29.43
N ILE A 32 -4.74 32.58 -28.42
CA ILE A 32 -5.14 33.98 -28.47
C ILE A 32 -4.17 34.72 -29.40
N ASP A 33 -4.68 35.16 -30.55
CA ASP A 33 -3.97 36.12 -31.39
C ASP A 33 -4.07 37.52 -30.74
N LEU A 34 -3.02 37.88 -30.00
CA LEU A 34 -2.96 39.12 -29.22
C LEU A 34 -3.02 40.37 -30.10
N GLU A 35 -2.66 40.29 -31.39
CA GLU A 35 -2.74 41.41 -32.33
C GLU A 35 -4.20 41.69 -32.75
N SER A 36 -5.04 40.65 -32.80
CA SER A 36 -6.46 40.76 -33.20
C SER A 36 -7.38 41.37 -32.14
N ILE A 37 -6.92 41.51 -30.89
CA ILE A 37 -7.77 41.85 -29.73
C ILE A 37 -7.65 43.33 -29.33
N GLY A 38 -6.71 44.06 -29.92
CA GLY A 38 -6.53 45.49 -29.68
C GLY A 38 -6.09 45.83 -28.25
N LEU A 39 -5.39 44.90 -27.58
CA LEU A 39 -4.85 45.10 -26.24
C LEU A 39 -3.74 46.16 -26.22
N SER A 40 -3.57 46.83 -25.07
CA SER A 40 -2.40 47.68 -24.86
C SER A 40 -1.12 46.84 -24.85
N ALA A 41 0.02 47.44 -25.22
CA ALA A 41 1.30 46.74 -25.18
C ALA A 41 1.64 46.15 -23.79
N SER A 42 1.17 46.79 -22.72
CA SER A 42 1.36 46.31 -21.34
C SER A 42 0.50 45.09 -21.01
N ASP A 43 -0.74 45.05 -21.51
CA ASP A 43 -1.66 43.93 -21.29
C ASP A 43 -1.23 42.72 -22.12
N THR A 44 -0.82 42.94 -23.38
CA THR A 44 -0.23 41.91 -24.25
C THR A 44 0.96 41.22 -23.57
N LYS A 45 1.84 42.01 -22.94
CA LYS A 45 2.99 41.47 -22.18
C LYS A 45 2.55 40.64 -20.98
N THR A 46 1.51 41.09 -20.27
CA THR A 46 0.97 40.39 -19.09
C THR A 46 0.34 39.05 -19.49
N VAL A 47 -0.45 39.03 -20.56
CA VAL A 47 -1.06 37.80 -21.09
C VAL A 47 0.02 36.81 -21.56
N ALA A 48 1.03 37.28 -22.28
CA ALA A 48 2.15 36.44 -22.72
C ALA A 48 2.94 35.84 -21.53
N GLN A 49 3.14 36.61 -20.45
CA GLN A 49 3.78 36.10 -19.23
C GLN A 49 2.91 35.05 -18.54
N ALA A 50 1.60 35.29 -18.41
CA ALA A 50 0.67 34.34 -17.83
C ALA A 50 0.64 33.02 -18.62
N ALA A 51 0.56 33.10 -19.96
CA ALA A 51 0.63 31.94 -20.85
C ALA A 51 1.93 31.15 -20.62
N LYS A 52 3.08 31.85 -20.57
CA LYS A 52 4.38 31.21 -20.32
C LYS A 52 4.45 30.49 -18.97
N ILE A 53 3.88 31.08 -17.91
CA ILE A 53 3.81 30.46 -16.58
C ILE A 53 2.96 29.19 -16.63
N LEU A 54 1.78 29.24 -17.25
CA LEU A 54 0.87 28.09 -17.34
C LEU A 54 1.48 26.97 -18.20
N CYS A 55 2.15 27.30 -19.31
CA CYS A 55 2.89 26.32 -20.12
C CYS A 55 4.01 25.66 -19.32
N LYS A 56 4.75 26.42 -18.50
CA LYS A 56 5.79 25.87 -17.62
C LYS A 56 5.20 24.91 -16.58
N ILE A 57 4.12 25.29 -15.92
CA ILE A 57 3.43 24.43 -14.93
C ILE A 57 2.94 23.13 -15.60
N ASN A 58 2.34 23.22 -16.79
CA ASN A 58 1.90 22.05 -17.54
C ASN A 58 3.07 21.12 -17.93
N ALA A 59 4.21 21.68 -18.33
CA ALA A 59 5.41 20.91 -18.65
C ALA A 59 5.98 20.19 -17.42
N GLU A 60 6.05 20.87 -16.27
CA GLU A 60 6.51 20.26 -15.01
C GLU A 60 5.58 19.13 -14.55
N ALA A 61 4.26 19.35 -14.58
CA ALA A 61 3.29 18.31 -14.26
C ALA A 61 3.39 17.11 -15.20
N THR A 62 3.62 17.36 -16.50
CA THR A 62 3.83 16.28 -17.49
C THR A 62 5.11 15.50 -17.20
N ALA A 63 6.21 16.16 -16.85
CA ALA A 63 7.46 15.49 -16.50
C ALA A 63 7.30 14.56 -15.28
N VAL A 64 6.54 14.97 -14.25
CA VAL A 64 6.22 14.12 -13.09
C VAL A 64 5.40 12.91 -13.51
N ILE A 65 4.35 13.10 -14.31
CA ILE A 65 3.50 12.01 -14.82
C ILE A 65 4.32 11.02 -15.67
N ASP A 66 5.19 11.51 -16.55
CA ASP A 66 6.02 10.66 -17.41
C ASP A 66 7.02 9.85 -16.58
N GLN A 67 7.59 10.44 -15.53
CA GLN A 67 8.48 9.73 -14.62
C GLN A 67 7.72 8.68 -13.79
N ALA A 68 6.52 8.99 -13.30
CA ALA A 68 5.63 8.03 -12.64
C ALA A 68 5.27 6.86 -13.56
N ASN A 69 4.94 7.13 -14.82
CA ASN A 69 4.64 6.09 -15.80
C ASN A 69 5.86 5.21 -16.08
N LYS A 70 7.07 5.79 -16.19
CA LYS A 70 8.31 5.02 -16.33
C LYS A 70 8.54 4.09 -15.14
N GLN A 71 8.30 4.58 -13.92
CA GLN A 71 8.39 3.76 -12.70
C GLN A 71 7.38 2.62 -12.72
N PHE A 72 6.12 2.94 -13.03
CA PHE A 72 5.07 1.93 -13.17
C PHE A 72 5.44 0.87 -14.22
N HIS A 73 5.96 1.25 -15.39
CA HIS A 73 6.35 0.29 -16.41
C HIS A 73 7.62 -0.50 -16.06
N GLY A 74 8.51 0.06 -15.23
CA GLY A 74 9.74 -0.60 -14.76
C GLY A 74 9.60 -1.37 -13.44
N ARG A 75 8.38 -1.54 -12.92
CA ARG A 75 8.12 -2.21 -11.64
C ARG A 75 8.46 -3.71 -11.70
N ASP A 76 8.81 -4.28 -10.55
CA ASP A 76 8.99 -5.73 -10.41
C ASP A 76 7.64 -6.46 -10.40
N GLU A 77 7.19 -6.89 -11.57
CA GLU A 77 5.93 -7.63 -11.72
C GLU A 77 5.93 -8.97 -10.98
N ASN A 78 7.09 -9.61 -10.81
CA ASN A 78 7.18 -10.87 -10.07
C ASN A 78 6.93 -10.62 -8.59
N LEU A 79 7.55 -9.60 -8.01
CA LEU A 79 7.33 -9.22 -6.62
C LEU A 79 5.88 -8.82 -6.37
N ILE A 80 5.25 -8.08 -7.29
CA ILE A 80 3.83 -7.70 -7.20
C ILE A 80 2.92 -8.93 -7.25
N ASN A 81 3.20 -9.89 -8.12
CA ASN A 81 2.43 -11.13 -8.22
C ASN A 81 2.59 -12.00 -6.97
N LEU A 82 3.80 -12.08 -6.41
CA LEU A 82 4.08 -12.79 -5.17
C LEU A 82 3.37 -12.13 -3.98
N ALA A 83 3.44 -10.80 -3.89
CA ALA A 83 2.75 -10.02 -2.87
C ALA A 83 1.23 -10.18 -2.95
N SER A 84 0.65 -10.09 -4.14
CA SER A 84 -0.78 -10.32 -4.36
C SER A 84 -1.20 -11.73 -3.96
N SER A 85 -0.43 -12.74 -4.38
CA SER A 85 -0.70 -14.15 -4.02
C SER A 85 -0.64 -14.36 -2.51
N ARG A 86 0.38 -13.79 -1.85
CA ARG A 86 0.55 -13.86 -0.40
C ARG A 86 -0.57 -13.14 0.35
N PHE A 87 -1.02 -11.98 -0.13
CA PHE A 87 -2.10 -11.21 0.46
C PHE A 87 -3.39 -12.04 0.61
N PHE A 88 -3.80 -12.72 -0.46
CA PHE A 88 -4.99 -13.58 -0.43
C PHE A 88 -4.76 -14.87 0.37
N TYR A 89 -3.54 -15.42 0.34
CA TYR A 89 -3.23 -16.62 1.12
C TYR A 89 -3.26 -16.37 2.63
N ILE A 90 -2.87 -15.18 3.09
CA ILE A 90 -2.93 -14.81 4.52
C ILE A 90 -4.35 -14.92 5.07
N ASP A 91 -5.39 -14.58 4.30
CA ASP A 91 -6.78 -14.71 4.77
C ASP A 91 -7.14 -16.15 5.13
N ARG A 92 -6.67 -17.11 4.34
CA ARG A 92 -6.85 -18.53 4.64
C ARG A 92 -6.14 -18.92 5.94
N LEU A 93 -4.90 -18.47 6.14
CA LEU A 93 -4.13 -18.77 7.34
C LEU A 93 -4.72 -18.13 8.60
N LEU A 94 -5.26 -16.92 8.49
CA LEU A 94 -5.96 -16.25 9.58
C LEU A 94 -7.17 -17.06 10.02
N GLU A 95 -7.98 -17.54 9.06
CA GLU A 95 -9.14 -18.36 9.36
C GLU A 95 -8.76 -19.69 10.01
N GLU A 96 -7.72 -20.34 9.48
CA GLU A 96 -7.18 -21.59 10.04
C GLU A 96 -6.74 -21.42 11.50
N HIS A 97 -5.96 -20.38 11.81
CA HIS A 97 -5.49 -20.15 13.18
C HIS A 97 -6.60 -19.72 14.14
N LYS A 98 -7.58 -18.93 13.68
CA LYS A 98 -8.76 -18.57 14.49
C LYS A 98 -9.61 -19.80 14.80
N SER A 99 -9.84 -20.65 13.80
CA SER A 99 -10.56 -21.91 13.96
C SER A 99 -9.83 -22.83 14.94
N ASN A 100 -8.51 -23.01 14.80
CA ASN A 100 -7.73 -23.80 15.74
C ASN A 100 -7.82 -23.23 17.16
N GLN A 101 -7.72 -21.91 17.34
CA GLN A 101 -7.83 -21.28 18.66
C GLN A 101 -9.22 -21.52 19.29
N TYR A 102 -10.29 -21.46 18.48
CA TYR A 102 -11.64 -21.81 18.92
C TYR A 102 -11.72 -23.28 19.36
N TRP A 103 -11.19 -24.21 18.56
CA TRP A 103 -11.26 -25.64 18.86
C TRP A 103 -10.44 -26.05 20.08
N VAL A 104 -9.28 -25.42 20.32
CA VAL A 104 -8.49 -25.62 21.54
C VAL A 104 -9.32 -25.21 22.78
N ARG A 105 -9.92 -24.01 22.75
CA ARG A 105 -10.79 -23.52 23.85
C ARG A 105 -11.97 -24.45 24.09
N LYS A 106 -12.65 -24.83 23.01
CA LYS A 106 -13.82 -25.70 23.07
C LYS A 106 -13.48 -27.09 23.58
N SER A 107 -12.43 -27.72 23.06
CA SER A 107 -12.01 -29.05 23.48
C SER A 107 -11.64 -29.08 24.97
N PHE A 108 -10.92 -28.07 25.45
CA PHE A 108 -10.61 -27.95 26.88
C PHE A 108 -11.87 -27.77 27.74
N ALA A 109 -12.80 -26.91 27.31
CA ALA A 109 -14.06 -26.68 28.01
C ALA A 109 -14.93 -27.95 28.07
N ASP A 110 -15.10 -28.64 26.94
CA ASP A 110 -15.89 -29.87 26.83
C ASP A 110 -15.29 -30.98 27.72
N ARG A 111 -13.96 -31.16 27.70
CA ARG A 111 -13.27 -32.13 28.57
C ARG A 111 -13.39 -31.78 30.05
N THR A 112 -13.27 -30.49 30.39
CA THR A 112 -13.45 -30.01 31.76
C THR A 112 -14.87 -30.29 32.26
N GLU A 113 -15.89 -30.04 31.43
CA GLU A 113 -17.28 -30.31 31.78
C GLU A 113 -17.53 -31.81 31.98
N GLU A 114 -16.96 -32.65 31.12
CA GLU A 114 -17.08 -34.11 31.22
C GLU A 114 -16.45 -34.65 32.51
N LEU A 115 -15.25 -34.20 32.88
CA LEU A 115 -14.62 -34.58 34.14
C LEU A 115 -15.41 -34.08 35.36
N LYS A 116 -16.02 -32.89 35.28
CA LYS A 116 -16.92 -32.40 36.33
C LYS A 116 -18.15 -33.29 36.51
N LYS A 117 -18.75 -33.79 35.42
CA LYS A 117 -19.87 -34.76 35.47
C LYS A 117 -19.46 -36.05 36.17
N GLN A 118 -18.21 -36.46 36.00
CA GLN A 118 -17.60 -37.62 36.66
C GLN A 118 -17.16 -37.35 38.11
N ARG A 119 -17.52 -36.20 38.69
CA ARG A 119 -17.23 -35.80 40.08
C ARG A 119 -15.76 -35.52 40.39
N PHE A 120 -14.89 -35.35 39.40
CA PHE A 120 -13.54 -34.86 39.64
C PHE A 120 -13.57 -33.44 40.18
N SER A 121 -12.76 -33.17 41.20
CA SER A 121 -12.49 -31.83 41.71
C SER A 121 -11.65 -31.03 40.73
N GLN A 122 -11.66 -29.70 40.85
CA GLN A 122 -10.86 -28.84 39.97
C GLN A 122 -9.35 -29.13 40.07
N ASN A 123 -8.84 -29.52 41.23
CA ASN A 123 -7.43 -29.88 41.41
C ASN A 123 -7.07 -31.16 40.65
N GLU A 124 -7.96 -32.16 40.64
CA GLU A 124 -7.75 -33.40 39.87
C GLU A 124 -7.85 -33.12 38.37
N ILE A 125 -8.79 -32.27 37.94
CA ILE A 125 -8.92 -31.86 36.54
C ILE A 125 -7.64 -31.17 36.07
N ASN A 126 -7.09 -30.24 36.87
CA ASN A 126 -5.84 -29.54 36.54
C ASN A 126 -4.62 -30.47 36.51
N ALA A 127 -4.70 -31.66 37.14
CA ALA A 127 -3.66 -32.68 37.07
C ALA A 127 -3.83 -33.62 35.86
N ILE A 128 -5.02 -33.67 35.27
CA ILE A 128 -5.37 -34.53 34.11
C ILE A 128 -5.25 -33.76 32.79
N LEU A 129 -5.70 -32.50 32.77
CA LEU A 129 -5.73 -31.66 31.58
C LEU A 129 -4.63 -30.61 31.65
N ASP A 130 -3.87 -30.50 30.57
CA ASP A 130 -2.93 -29.40 30.39
C ASP A 130 -3.67 -28.07 30.23
N ASP A 131 -3.09 -27.00 30.79
CA ASP A 131 -3.58 -25.64 30.60
C ASP A 131 -3.50 -25.25 29.10
N PRO A 132 -4.62 -24.88 28.45
CA PRO A 132 -4.62 -24.52 27.03
C PRO A 132 -4.03 -23.13 26.76
N THR A 133 -3.76 -22.33 27.81
CA THR A 133 -3.34 -20.94 27.69
C THR A 133 -2.09 -20.75 26.82
N PRO A 134 -0.99 -21.53 26.98
CA PRO A 134 0.21 -21.37 26.15
C PRO A 134 -0.06 -21.61 24.65
N GLU A 135 -0.90 -22.59 24.31
CA GLU A 135 -1.25 -22.88 22.92
C GLU A 135 -2.13 -21.77 22.32
N ILE A 136 -3.11 -21.29 23.07
CA ILE A 136 -3.97 -20.17 22.68
C ILE A 136 -3.15 -18.91 22.42
N GLU A 137 -2.18 -18.61 23.29
CA GLU A 137 -1.27 -17.48 23.14
C GLU A 137 -0.34 -17.64 21.93
N ALA A 138 0.16 -18.85 21.68
CA ALA A 138 0.98 -19.13 20.51
C ALA A 138 0.19 -18.92 19.20
N LEU A 139 -1.08 -19.34 19.16
CA LEU A 139 -1.99 -19.08 18.04
C LEU A 139 -2.28 -17.58 17.88
N GLN A 140 -2.49 -16.86 18.98
CA GLN A 140 -2.69 -15.41 18.94
C GLN A 140 -1.49 -14.69 18.34
N LYS A 141 -0.26 -15.04 18.75
CA LYS A 141 0.97 -14.45 18.19
C LYS A 141 1.07 -14.68 16.68
N LYS A 142 0.67 -15.85 16.18
CA LYS A 142 0.64 -16.15 14.74
C LYS A 142 -0.39 -15.28 14.01
N ILE A 143 -1.59 -15.11 14.59
CA ILE A 143 -2.63 -14.23 14.04
C ILE A 143 -2.11 -12.80 13.95
N ASP A 144 -1.52 -12.26 15.02
CA ASP A 144 -1.03 -10.88 15.05
C ASP A 144 0.10 -10.66 14.04
N ALA A 145 1.01 -11.64 13.90
CA ALA A 145 2.07 -11.61 12.90
C ALA A 145 1.51 -11.58 11.46
N LEU A 146 0.50 -12.40 11.17
CA LEU A 146 -0.16 -12.43 9.85
C LEU A 146 -0.93 -11.15 9.55
N VAL A 147 -1.60 -10.55 10.54
CA VAL A 147 -2.28 -9.25 10.38
C VAL A 147 -1.28 -8.15 10.05
N ASN A 148 -0.16 -8.10 10.77
CA ASN A 148 0.91 -7.13 10.50
C ASN A 148 1.53 -7.33 9.11
N GLU A 149 1.80 -8.58 8.74
CA GLU A 149 2.30 -8.93 7.40
C GLU A 149 1.32 -8.49 6.30
N LYS A 150 0.02 -8.79 6.46
CA LYS A 150 -1.02 -8.40 5.50
C LYS A 150 -1.09 -6.89 5.31
N SER A 151 -1.02 -6.11 6.39
CA SER A 151 -1.03 -4.65 6.31
C SER A 151 0.19 -4.08 5.56
N LYS A 152 1.38 -4.68 5.74
CA LYS A 152 2.58 -4.30 4.97
C LYS A 152 2.43 -4.59 3.48
N ILE A 153 1.91 -5.78 3.15
CA ILE A 153 1.65 -6.17 1.76
C ILE A 153 0.59 -5.27 1.12
N GLU A 154 -0.47 -4.92 1.85
CA GLU A 154 -1.50 -4.00 1.39
C GLU A 154 -0.93 -2.61 1.04
N LYS A 155 -0.07 -2.08 1.92
CA LYS A 155 0.63 -0.81 1.67
C LYS A 155 1.49 -0.88 0.41
N PHE A 156 2.27 -1.96 0.25
CA PHE A 156 3.08 -2.18 -0.93
C PHE A 156 2.24 -2.23 -2.23
N LEU A 157 1.17 -3.03 -2.25
CA LEU A 157 0.29 -3.14 -3.42
C LEU A 157 -0.45 -1.83 -3.73
N GLY A 158 -0.69 -0.99 -2.71
CA GLY A 158 -1.32 0.33 -2.83
C GLY A 158 -0.37 1.48 -3.22
N ASP A 159 0.93 1.23 -3.27
CA ASP A 159 2.01 2.21 -3.45
C ASP A 159 2.33 2.52 -4.92
N ALA A 160 1.44 2.17 -5.85
CA ALA A 160 1.58 2.57 -7.25
C ALA A 160 1.70 4.12 -7.35
N PRO A 161 2.66 4.63 -8.13
CA PRO A 161 3.48 3.93 -9.14
C PRO A 161 4.82 3.38 -8.63
N MET A 162 5.18 3.60 -7.35
CA MET A 162 6.51 3.34 -6.80
C MET A 162 6.73 1.86 -6.45
N PHE A 163 5.74 1.21 -5.85
CA PHE A 163 5.84 -0.19 -5.37
C PHE A 163 7.13 -0.41 -4.55
N ASP A 164 7.36 0.40 -3.52
CA ASP A 164 8.60 0.35 -2.75
C ASP A 164 8.82 -1.00 -2.05
N PRO A 165 9.83 -1.80 -2.44
CA PRO A 165 10.13 -3.08 -1.80
C PRO A 165 10.43 -2.95 -0.31
N GLY A 166 10.89 -1.77 0.15
CA GLY A 166 11.11 -1.47 1.57
C GLY A 166 9.85 -1.64 2.43
N LEU A 167 8.65 -1.49 1.85
CA LEU A 167 7.37 -1.71 2.53
C LEU A 167 7.15 -3.18 2.91
N LEU A 168 7.85 -4.12 2.25
CA LEU A 168 7.79 -5.55 2.52
C LEU A 168 8.85 -6.02 3.54
N ALA A 169 9.60 -5.10 4.16
CA ALA A 169 10.61 -5.45 5.16
C ALA A 169 9.99 -6.15 6.38
N GLY A 170 10.57 -7.29 6.76
CA GLY A 170 10.07 -8.12 7.87
C GLY A 170 8.77 -8.85 7.55
N THR A 171 8.52 -9.17 6.27
CA THR A 171 7.45 -10.07 5.81
C THR A 171 8.05 -11.38 5.32
N SER A 172 7.23 -12.39 5.01
CA SER A 172 7.72 -13.62 4.39
C SER A 172 8.32 -13.41 2.99
N LEU A 173 8.06 -12.26 2.37
CA LEU A 173 8.56 -11.89 1.04
C LEU A 173 9.91 -11.17 1.10
N SER A 174 10.42 -10.83 2.29
CA SER A 174 11.72 -10.15 2.43
C SER A 174 12.90 -10.84 1.73
N PRO A 175 13.01 -12.19 1.68
CA PRO A 175 14.08 -12.86 0.93
C PRO A 175 14.03 -12.65 -0.58
N GLN A 176 12.89 -12.21 -1.13
CA GLN A 176 12.67 -11.97 -2.56
C GLN A 176 12.99 -10.52 -2.94
N ILE A 177 13.25 -9.65 -1.95
CA ILE A 177 13.64 -8.27 -2.19
C ILE A 177 15.08 -8.27 -2.71
N ASN A 178 15.24 -7.92 -3.98
CA ASN A 178 16.57 -7.77 -4.57
C ASN A 178 17.22 -6.50 -4.00
N MET A 179 18.21 -6.66 -3.11
CA MET A 179 18.82 -5.53 -2.38
C MET A 179 19.57 -4.53 -3.28
N SER A 180 19.76 -4.83 -4.56
CA SER A 180 20.27 -3.89 -5.57
C SER A 180 19.27 -2.79 -5.97
N GLU A 181 17.99 -2.94 -5.61
CA GLU A 181 16.90 -2.00 -5.94
C GLU A 181 16.48 -1.13 -4.74
N VAL A 182 17.02 -1.42 -3.55
CA VAL A 182 16.82 -0.64 -2.33
C VAL A 182 17.86 0.50 -2.30
N GLY A 183 17.69 1.47 -3.19
CA GLY A 183 18.50 2.69 -3.29
C GLY A 183 17.66 3.95 -3.23
#